data_AF-A0A8X6H568-F1
#
_entry.id   AF-A0A8X6H568-F1
#
_cell.length_a   1.000
_cell.length_b   1.000
_cell.length_c   1.000
_cell.angle_alpha   90.00
_cell.angle_beta   90.00
_cell.angle_gamma   90.00
#
_symmetry.space_group_name_H-M   'P 1'
#
loop_
_entity.id
_entity.type
_entity.pdbx_description
1 polymer ?
#
loop_
_entity_poly.entity_id
_entity_poly.type
_entity_poly.pdbx_seq_one_letter_code
_entity_poly.pdbx_strand_id
1 'polypeptide(L)'
;MPILDSPKKYEIVMDYVEEKFIRRGISYDLDFGAEDLNEPHRINQAELSDFVRDLYFLKQKAELLAFILQQWNLLLSGIKITEYRTS
;
A
#
# COMPACT_ATOMS: atom_id res chain seq x y z
N MET A 1 8.54 -2.31 33.76
CA MET A 1 8.19 -2.38 32.33
C MET A 1 9.39 -1.90 31.53
N PRO A 2 9.88 -2.62 30.51
CA PRO A 2 10.92 -2.08 29.64
C PRO A 2 10.32 -0.99 28.74
N ILE A 3 11.03 0.12 28.62
CA ILE A 3 10.65 1.25 27.77
C ILE A 3 11.03 0.86 26.35
N LEU A 4 10.07 0.93 25.41
CA LEU A 4 10.35 0.75 23.99
C LEU A 4 11.03 2.01 23.48
N ASP A 5 12.25 1.87 22.98
CA ASP A 5 13.01 3.00 22.43
C ASP A 5 12.24 3.64 21.26
N SER A 6 12.28 4.98 21.19
CA SER A 6 11.69 5.74 20.09
C SER A 6 12.23 5.24 18.74
N PRO A 7 11.38 5.15 17.70
CA PRO A 7 11.78 4.63 16.40
C PRO A 7 12.96 5.43 15.85
N LYS A 8 14.03 4.74 15.46
CA LYS A 8 15.21 5.36 14.87
C LYS A 8 14.80 6.03 13.56
N LYS A 9 14.93 7.35 13.49
CA LYS A 9 14.78 8.11 12.26
C LYS A 9 16.00 7.79 11.38
N TYR A 10 15.80 6.98 10.36
CA TYR A 10 16.79 6.77 9.31
C TYR A 10 16.61 7.91 8.30
N GLU A 11 17.64 8.73 8.13
CA GLU A 11 17.77 9.55 6.92
C GLU A 11 18.36 8.65 5.86
N ILE A 12 17.59 8.39 4.80
CA ILE A 12 18.09 7.71 3.62
C ILE A 12 19.05 8.70 2.95
N VAL A 13 20.33 8.59 3.25
CA VAL A 13 21.37 9.35 2.57
C VAL A 13 21.51 8.76 1.17
N MET A 14 20.98 9.48 0.18
CA MET A 14 20.98 9.11 -1.24
C MET A 14 22.35 9.34 -1.92
N ASP A 15 23.45 9.19 -1.20
CA ASP A 15 24.79 9.47 -1.74
C ASP A 15 25.46 8.25 -2.39
N TYR A 16 24.79 7.09 -2.43
CA TYR A 16 25.35 5.83 -2.96
C TYR A 16 24.50 5.12 -4.03
N VAL A 17 23.54 5.82 -4.65
CA VAL A 17 22.60 5.19 -5.60
C VAL A 17 22.62 5.82 -7.00
N GLU A 18 23.59 6.68 -7.34
CA GLU A 18 23.54 7.38 -8.65
C GLU A 18 24.11 6.57 -9.84
N GLU A 19 25.07 5.68 -9.68
CA GLU A 19 25.76 5.14 -10.89
C GLU A 19 25.51 3.67 -11.24
N LYS A 20 25.03 2.83 -10.32
CA LYS A 20 24.88 1.37 -10.58
C LYS A 20 23.46 0.88 -10.81
N PHE A 21 22.43 1.64 -10.44
CA PHE A 21 21.03 1.27 -10.72
C PHE A 21 20.60 1.57 -12.16
N ILE A 22 21.28 2.47 -12.88
CA ILE A 22 20.85 2.88 -14.23
C ILE A 22 21.17 1.82 -15.30
N ARG A 23 22.10 0.87 -15.07
CA ARG A 23 22.58 -0.03 -16.15
C ARG A 23 22.05 -1.46 -16.13
N ARG A 24 21.27 -1.88 -15.13
CA ARG A 24 20.76 -3.26 -15.09
C ARG A 24 19.34 -3.33 -14.56
N GLY A 25 18.38 -3.13 -15.46
CA GLY A 25 17.06 -3.76 -15.34
C GLY A 25 15.90 -2.83 -15.05
N ILE A 26 15.92 -1.59 -15.53
CA ILE A 26 14.69 -0.80 -15.63
C ILE A 26 14.35 -0.64 -17.12
N SER A 27 13.78 -1.70 -17.68
CA SER A 27 12.85 -1.49 -18.79
C SER A 27 11.62 -0.85 -18.16
N TYR A 28 11.66 0.47 -17.98
CA TYR A 28 10.43 1.21 -17.77
C TYR A 28 9.59 0.92 -19.01
N ASP A 29 8.51 0.17 -18.81
CA ASP A 29 7.43 0.11 -19.78
C ASP A 29 7.06 1.58 -20.04
N LEU A 30 7.37 2.07 -21.26
CA LEU A 30 7.31 3.49 -21.63
C LEU A 30 5.88 4.04 -21.59
N ASP A 31 4.91 3.15 -21.38
CA ASP A 31 3.49 3.38 -21.19
C ASP A 31 3.07 3.46 -19.71
N PHE A 32 3.96 3.17 -18.75
CA PHE A 32 3.72 3.46 -17.35
C PHE A 32 3.88 4.97 -17.13
N GLY A 33 2.81 5.71 -17.44
CA GLY A 33 2.74 7.15 -17.31
C GLY A 33 3.20 7.58 -15.93
N ALA A 34 4.20 8.45 -15.87
CA ALA A 34 4.70 9.06 -14.64
C ALA A 34 3.71 10.08 -14.03
N GLU A 35 2.41 9.92 -14.31
CA GLU A 35 1.36 10.67 -13.67
C GLU A 35 1.24 10.12 -12.24
N ASP A 36 1.58 10.97 -11.28
CA ASP A 36 1.46 10.74 -9.82
C ASP A 36 2.60 9.99 -9.10
N LEU A 37 3.86 10.17 -9.50
CA LEU A 37 5.01 9.76 -8.65
C LEU A 37 5.10 10.52 -7.32
N ASN A 38 4.33 11.61 -7.14
CA ASN A 38 4.41 12.46 -5.95
C ASN A 38 3.38 12.14 -4.86
N GLU A 39 2.28 11.43 -5.16
CA GLU A 39 1.30 11.02 -4.14
C GLU A 39 1.31 9.49 -3.97
N PRO A 40 1.41 8.96 -2.73
CA PRO A 40 1.29 7.54 -2.51
C PRO A 40 -0.09 7.05 -2.95
N HIS A 41 -0.10 5.95 -3.72
CA HIS A 41 -1.32 5.26 -4.12
C HIS A 41 -2.18 4.91 -2.90
N ARG A 42 -3.46 5.28 -2.96
CA ARG A 42 -4.44 4.93 -1.93
C ARG A 42 -5.42 3.93 -2.51
N ILE A 43 -5.58 2.84 -1.77
CA ILE A 43 -6.45 1.72 -2.11
C ILE A 43 -7.88 2.22 -2.24
N ASN A 44 -8.50 1.90 -3.38
CA ASN A 44 -9.89 2.22 -3.68
C ASN A 44 -10.84 1.07 -3.27
N GLN A 45 -12.15 1.27 -3.43
CA GLN A 45 -13.17 0.28 -3.07
C GLN A 45 -13.06 -1.03 -3.89
N ALA A 46 -12.69 -0.93 -5.18
CA ALA A 46 -12.56 -2.08 -6.07
C ALA A 46 -11.31 -2.91 -5.73
N GLU A 47 -10.21 -2.26 -5.41
CA GLU A 47 -9.00 -2.95 -4.96
C GLU A 47 -9.22 -3.62 -3.60
N LEU A 48 -9.86 -2.93 -2.65
CA LEU A 48 -10.24 -3.55 -1.37
C LEU A 48 -11.19 -4.75 -1.58
N SER A 49 -12.11 -4.64 -2.54
CA SER A 49 -12.99 -5.73 -2.94
C SER A 49 -12.21 -6.95 -3.41
N ASP A 50 -11.29 -6.72 -4.33
CA ASP A 50 -10.51 -7.78 -4.94
C ASP A 50 -9.57 -8.41 -3.90
N PHE A 51 -8.96 -7.64 -2.99
CA PHE A 51 -8.22 -8.20 -1.87
C PHE A 51 -9.06 -9.11 -0.97
N VAL A 52 -10.30 -8.74 -0.67
CA VAL A 52 -11.19 -9.59 0.13
C VAL A 52 -11.56 -10.88 -0.61
N ARG A 53 -11.78 -10.79 -1.93
CA ARG A 53 -12.10 -11.94 -2.79
C ARG A 53 -10.92 -12.88 -2.96
N ASP A 54 -9.76 -12.35 -3.32
CA ASP A 54 -8.56 -13.12 -3.66
C ASP A 54 -8.00 -13.85 -2.44
N LEU A 55 -8.12 -13.24 -1.26
CA LEU A 55 -7.66 -13.82 0.00
C LEU A 55 -8.75 -14.67 0.69
N TYR A 56 -9.92 -14.83 0.06
CA TYR A 56 -11.08 -15.54 0.59
C TYR A 56 -11.40 -15.16 2.04
N PHE A 57 -11.37 -13.86 2.34
CA PHE A 57 -11.53 -13.37 3.70
C PHE A 57 -12.97 -13.51 4.20
N LEU A 58 -13.10 -14.11 5.39
CA LEU A 58 -14.30 -14.00 6.21
C LEU A 58 -14.51 -12.54 6.61
N LYS A 59 -15.77 -12.13 6.77
CA LYS A 59 -16.18 -10.75 7.09
C LYS A 59 -15.32 -10.08 8.17
N GLN A 60 -15.09 -10.76 9.28
CA GLN A 60 -14.28 -10.24 10.40
C GLN A 60 -12.83 -9.93 9.99
N LYS A 61 -12.23 -10.73 9.10
CA LYS A 61 -10.88 -10.51 8.60
C LYS A 61 -10.84 -9.39 7.57
N ALA A 62 -11.87 -9.28 6.72
CA ALA A 62 -12.02 -8.16 5.80
C ALA A 62 -12.18 -6.81 6.55
N GLU A 63 -12.97 -6.81 7.62
CA GLU A 63 -13.13 -5.68 8.54
C GLU A 63 -11.81 -5.28 9.21
N LEU A 64 -11.06 -6.25 9.72
CA LEU A 64 -9.75 -6.01 10.31
C LEU A 64 -8.74 -5.46 9.28
N LEU A 65 -8.71 -6.02 8.06
CA LEU A 65 -7.84 -5.55 6.99
C LEU A 65 -8.12 -4.09 6.67
N ALA A 66 -9.38 -3.74 6.40
CA ALA A 66 -9.76 -2.38 6.07
C ALA A 66 -9.47 -1.40 7.21
N PHE A 67 -9.65 -1.82 8.47
CA PHE A 67 -9.27 -1.02 9.63
C PHE A 67 -7.77 -0.74 9.65
N ILE A 68 -6.92 -1.75 9.41
CA ILE A 68 -5.46 -1.58 9.35
C ILE A 68 -5.07 -0.62 8.21
N LEU A 69 -5.65 -0.82 7.02
CA LEU A 69 -5.39 0.03 5.85
C LEU A 69 -5.82 1.49 6.10
N GLN A 70 -6.94 1.69 6.81
CA GLN A 70 -7.39 3.01 7.22
C GLN A 70 -6.44 3.65 8.24
N GLN A 71 -6.00 2.90 9.26
CA GLN A 71 -5.03 3.38 10.26
C GLN A 71 -3.70 3.80 9.61
N TRP A 72 -3.31 3.12 8.53
CA TRP A 72 -2.09 3.42 7.79
C TRP A 72 -2.26 4.53 6.75
N ASN A 73 -3.45 5.14 6.65
CA ASN A 73 -3.78 6.15 5.65
C ASN A 73 -3.56 5.66 4.19
N LEU A 74 -3.68 4.35 3.99
CA LEU A 74 -3.55 3.69 2.67
C LEU A 74 -4.89 3.53 1.97
N LEU A 75 -5.99 3.95 2.60
CA LEU A 75 -7.34 3.75 2.11
C LEU A 75 -7.94 5.11 1.73
N LEU A 76 -8.61 5.20 0.59
CA LEU A 76 -9.33 6.43 0.23
C LEU A 76 -10.45 6.72 1.24
N SER A 77 -10.74 8.01 1.42
CA SER A 77 -11.82 8.46 2.32
C SER A 77 -13.18 7.97 1.84
N GLY A 78 -14.00 7.39 2.72
CA GLY A 78 -15.39 7.03 2.43
C GLY A 78 -15.60 5.64 1.86
N ILE A 79 -14.56 4.81 1.80
CA ILE A 79 -14.67 3.39 1.46
C ILE A 79 -15.44 2.64 2.56
N LYS A 80 -16.37 1.79 2.15
CA LYS A 80 -17.22 1.00 3.04
C LYS A 80 -17.01 -0.47 2.76
N ILE A 81 -16.91 -1.26 3.82
CA ILE A 81 -16.90 -2.72 3.71
C ILE A 81 -18.34 -3.16 3.55
N THR A 82 -18.80 -3.23 2.31
CA THR A 82 -20.09 -3.84 1.99
C THR A 82 -19.85 -5.33 1.76
N GLU A 83 -20.55 -6.14 2.53
CA GLU A 83 -20.53 -7.60 2.49
C GLU A 83 -20.65 -8.13 1.05
N TYR A 84 -19.70 -8.97 0.62
CA TYR A 84 -19.83 -9.69 -0.66
C TYR A 84 -20.99 -10.66 -0.54
N ARG A 85 -21.98 -10.50 -1.43
CA ARG A 85 -23.02 -11.50 -1.62
C ARG A 85 -22.34 -12.76 -2.16
N THR A 86 -22.33 -13.82 -1.36
CA THR A 86 -22.10 -15.17 -1.85
C THR A 86 -23.19 -15.46 -2.88
N SER A 87 -22.82 -15.69 -4.13
CA SER A 87 -23.72 -16.21 -5.16
C SER A 87 -23.42 -17.66 -5.44
#